data_AF-F8WBB5-F1
#
_entry.id   AF-F8WBB5-F1
#
_cell.length_a   1.000
_cell.length_b   1.000
_cell.length_c   1.000
_cell.angle_alpha   90.00
_cell.angle_beta   90.00
_cell.angle_gamma   90.00
#
_symmetry.space_group_name_H-M   'P 1'
#
loop_
_entity.id
_entity.type
_entity.pdbx_description
1 polymer ?
#
loop_
_entity_poly.entity_id
_entity_poly.type
_entity_poly.pdbx_seq_one_letter_code
_entity_poly.pdbx_strand_id
1 'polypeptide(L)'
;MRYGNFIDKLRLFTRGGSGGMGYPRLGGEGGKGGDVWVVAQNRMTLKQLKDRYPRKRFVAGVGANSKISALKGSKGKDCEIPVPVGISVTDENGKIIDSQMLENPLC
;
A
#
# COMPACT_ATOMS: atom_id res chain seq x y z
N MET A 1 9.95 16.90 -31.97
CA MET A 1 9.68 15.61 -31.31
C MET A 1 8.85 15.88 -30.06
N ARG A 2 7.56 15.50 -30.06
CA ARG A 2 6.69 15.65 -28.87
C ARG A 2 6.90 14.45 -27.96
N TYR A 3 7.48 14.65 -26.77
CA TYR A 3 7.40 13.72 -25.65
C TYR A 3 5.94 13.65 -25.16
N GLY A 4 5.04 13.05 -25.96
CA GLY A 4 3.60 13.23 -25.78
C GLY A 4 2.95 12.34 -24.72
N ASN A 5 3.65 11.35 -24.17
CA ASN A 5 3.00 10.32 -23.33
C ASN A 5 3.90 9.61 -22.31
N PHE A 6 5.14 10.07 -22.10
CA PHE A 6 6.02 9.50 -21.07
C PHE A 6 5.69 10.11 -19.71
N ILE A 7 5.47 9.26 -18.71
CA ILE A 7 5.24 9.68 -17.32
C ILE A 7 6.51 9.35 -16.54
N ASP A 8 7.21 10.38 -16.12
CA ASP A 8 8.44 10.27 -15.31
C ASP A 8 8.12 10.17 -13.82
N LYS A 9 7.09 10.90 -13.37
CA LYS A 9 6.68 10.95 -11.95
C LYS A 9 5.19 10.71 -11.81
N LEU A 10 4.82 9.89 -10.83
CA LEU A 10 3.44 9.61 -10.48
C LEU A 10 3.27 9.74 -8.97
N ARG A 11 2.45 10.69 -8.54
CA ARG A 11 2.05 10.82 -7.13
C ARG A 11 0.85 9.92 -6.86
N LEU A 12 0.96 9.12 -5.80
CA LEU A 12 -0.08 8.22 -5.31
C LEU A 12 -0.48 8.65 -3.90
N PHE A 13 -1.74 8.44 -3.55
CA PHE A 13 -2.22 8.55 -2.17
C PHE A 13 -2.23 7.15 -1.55
N THR A 14 -1.47 6.97 -0.48
CA THR A 14 -1.38 5.70 0.25
C THR A 14 -1.85 5.90 1.68
N ARG A 15 -2.64 4.95 2.20
CA ARG A 15 -3.06 4.98 3.60
C ARG A 15 -3.08 3.56 4.17
N GLY A 16 -2.37 3.36 5.28
CA GLY A 16 -2.47 2.12 6.06
C GLY A 16 -3.89 1.91 6.62
N GLY A 17 -4.23 0.66 6.86
CA GLY A 17 -5.48 0.32 7.53
C GLY A 17 -5.48 0.86 8.96
N SER A 18 -6.62 1.33 9.44
CA SER A 18 -6.78 1.60 10.88
C SER A 18 -6.82 0.29 11.66
N GLY A 19 -6.34 0.31 12.89
CA GLY A 19 -6.56 -0.78 13.83
C GLY A 19 -8.05 -0.94 14.17
N GLY A 20 -8.44 -2.17 14.49
CA GLY A 20 -9.77 -2.45 15.04
C GLY A 20 -9.90 -1.96 16.48
N MET A 21 -11.14 -1.79 16.93
CA MET A 21 -11.46 -1.47 18.31
C MET A 21 -11.33 -2.71 19.20
N GLY A 22 -10.71 -2.52 20.37
CA GLY A 22 -10.68 -3.52 21.44
C GLY A 22 -12.03 -3.70 22.14
N TYR A 23 -12.12 -4.68 23.03
CA TYR A 23 -13.26 -4.94 23.90
C TYR A 23 -12.75 -4.89 25.34
N PRO A 24 -12.51 -3.68 25.90
CA PRO A 24 -11.68 -3.49 27.09
C PRO A 24 -12.21 -4.24 28.32
N ARG A 25 -13.53 -4.39 28.43
CA ARG A 25 -14.20 -5.07 29.56
C ARG A 25 -13.77 -6.53 29.74
N LEU A 26 -13.34 -7.19 28.67
CA LEU A 26 -12.86 -8.58 28.69
C LEU A 26 -11.41 -8.68 28.21
N GLY A 27 -10.66 -7.57 28.20
CA GLY A 27 -9.29 -7.56 27.68
C GLY A 27 -9.19 -7.81 26.18
N GLY A 28 -10.24 -7.56 25.41
CA GLY A 28 -10.21 -7.76 23.96
C GLY A 28 -9.33 -6.74 23.25
N GLU A 29 -8.48 -7.21 22.34
CA GLU A 29 -7.57 -6.44 21.50
C GLU A 29 -8.10 -6.38 20.06
N GLY A 30 -8.24 -5.17 19.51
CA GLY A 30 -8.56 -4.99 18.11
C GLY A 30 -7.41 -5.44 17.21
N GLY A 31 -7.73 -5.89 16.01
CA GLY A 31 -6.73 -6.36 15.06
C GLY A 31 -5.90 -5.20 14.49
N LYS A 32 -4.64 -5.48 14.12
CA LYS A 32 -3.80 -4.50 13.41
C LYS A 32 -4.44 -4.15 12.06
N GLY A 33 -4.39 -2.88 11.65
CA GLY A 33 -4.71 -2.52 10.28
C GLY A 33 -3.75 -3.13 9.26
N GLY A 34 -4.18 -3.21 8.00
CA GLY A 34 -3.35 -3.65 6.91
C GLY A 34 -2.21 -2.66 6.60
N ASP A 35 -1.13 -3.19 6.05
CA ASP A 35 0.02 -2.42 5.59
C ASP A 35 -0.11 -2.12 4.08
N VAL A 36 0.56 -1.06 3.60
CA VAL A 36 0.65 -0.76 2.17
C VAL A 36 2.05 -1.10 1.68
N TRP A 37 2.15 -1.98 0.70
CA TRP A 37 3.39 -2.46 0.13
C TRP A 37 3.56 -1.93 -1.28
N VAL A 38 4.77 -1.50 -1.61
CA VAL A 38 5.16 -1.20 -2.99
C VAL A 38 5.92 -2.40 -3.52
N VAL A 39 5.45 -2.97 -4.62
CA VAL A 39 5.98 -4.22 -5.16
C VAL A 39 6.48 -3.98 -6.58
N ALA A 40 7.76 -4.23 -6.82
CA ALA A 40 8.35 -4.11 -8.14
C ALA A 40 7.86 -5.25 -9.05
N GLN A 41 7.40 -4.91 -10.26
CA GLN A 41 6.87 -5.85 -11.23
C GLN A 41 7.46 -5.60 -12.63
N ASN A 42 8.01 -6.65 -13.24
CA ASN A 42 8.46 -6.61 -14.63
C ASN A 42 7.32 -6.30 -15.62
N ARG A 43 7.71 -5.71 -16.76
CA ARG A 43 6.82 -5.36 -17.89
C ARG A 43 5.67 -4.41 -17.52
N MET A 44 5.78 -3.69 -16.41
CA MET A 44 4.87 -2.62 -16.03
C MET A 44 5.47 -1.24 -16.37
N THR A 45 4.63 -0.23 -16.54
CA THR A 45 5.03 1.17 -16.75
C THR A 45 4.20 2.10 -15.87
N LEU A 46 4.72 3.30 -15.55
CA LEU A 46 3.97 4.30 -14.78
C LEU A 46 2.68 4.77 -15.47
N LYS A 47 2.66 4.74 -16.80
CA LYS A 47 1.45 5.01 -17.58
C LYS A 47 0.37 3.95 -17.34
N GLN A 48 0.72 2.67 -17.47
CA GLN A 48 -0.22 1.57 -17.17
C GLN A 48 -0.71 1.61 -15.71
N LEU A 49 0.16 1.97 -14.77
CA LEU A 49 -0.23 2.13 -13.36
C LEU A 49 -1.29 3.23 -13.19
N LYS A 50 -1.06 4.40 -13.79
CA LYS A 50 -2.05 5.50 -13.79
C LYS A 50 -3.37 5.09 -14.45
N ASP A 51 -3.31 4.40 -15.57
CA ASP A 51 -4.50 4.00 -16.34
C ASP A 51 -5.31 2.94 -15.60
N ARG A 52 -4.63 1.99 -14.92
CA ARG A 52 -5.27 0.95 -14.09
C ARG A 52 -5.91 1.53 -12.83
N TYR A 53 -5.29 2.55 -12.23
CA TYR A 53 -5.77 3.17 -11.00
C TYR A 53 -5.99 4.68 -11.19
N PRO A 54 -7.08 5.09 -11.87
CA PRO A 54 -7.34 6.51 -12.17
C PRO A 54 -7.53 7.35 -10.90
N ARG A 55 -8.02 6.74 -9.81
CA ARG A 55 -8.16 7.38 -8.49
C ARG A 55 -6.82 7.57 -7.75
N LYS A 56 -5.76 6.86 -8.15
CA LYS A 56 -4.42 6.88 -7.54
C LYS A 56 -4.42 6.72 -6.01
N ARG A 57 -5.39 5.97 -5.49
CA ARG A 57 -5.65 5.84 -4.05
C ARG A 57 -5.59 4.38 -3.66
N PHE A 58 -4.64 4.07 -2.77
CA PHE A 58 -4.38 2.74 -2.25
C PHE A 58 -4.56 2.78 -0.74
N VAL A 59 -5.56 2.05 -0.24
CA VAL A 59 -5.92 2.06 1.18
C VAL A 59 -5.95 0.61 1.65
N ALA A 60 -5.16 0.29 2.65
CA ALA A 60 -5.18 -1.03 3.25
C ALA A 60 -6.46 -1.27 4.06
N GLY A 61 -6.81 -2.54 4.24
CA GLY A 61 -7.99 -2.97 4.97
C GLY A 61 -7.89 -2.62 6.46
N VAL A 62 -9.04 -2.31 7.06
CA VAL A 62 -9.16 -2.03 8.50
C VAL A 62 -9.02 -3.34 9.28
N GLY A 63 -8.35 -3.29 10.44
CA GLY A 63 -8.28 -4.41 11.37
C GLY A 63 -9.65 -4.69 11.99
N ALA A 64 -9.97 -5.96 12.23
CA ALA A 64 -11.27 -6.30 12.79
C ALA A 64 -11.37 -5.89 14.27
N ASN A 65 -12.57 -5.47 14.68
CA ASN A 65 -12.85 -5.24 16.10
C ASN A 65 -12.86 -6.56 16.86
N SER A 66 -12.39 -6.55 18.10
CA SER A 66 -12.62 -7.67 19.01
C SER A 66 -14.08 -7.68 19.48
N LYS A 67 -14.58 -8.86 19.80
CA LYS A 67 -15.94 -9.10 20.31
C LYS A 67 -15.91 -10.15 21.40
N ILE A 68 -17.00 -10.31 22.14
CA ILE A 68 -17.09 -11.29 23.25
C ILE A 68 -16.71 -12.71 22.78
N SER A 69 -17.11 -13.10 21.57
CA SER A 69 -16.78 -14.41 20.99
C SER A 69 -15.38 -14.52 20.36
N ALA A 70 -14.67 -13.40 20.20
CA ALA A 70 -13.33 -13.35 19.62
C ALA A 70 -12.60 -12.13 20.18
N LEU A 71 -11.89 -12.34 21.30
CA LEU A 71 -11.19 -11.27 22.01
C LEU A 71 -10.00 -10.70 21.24
N LYS A 72 -9.54 -11.37 20.18
CA LYS A 72 -8.47 -10.86 19.29
C LYS A 72 -9.03 -10.60 17.90
N GLY A 73 -8.96 -9.34 17.46
CA GLY A 73 -9.32 -8.96 16.10
C GLY A 73 -8.28 -9.44 15.09
N SER A 74 -8.75 -9.82 13.89
CA SER A 74 -7.89 -10.21 12.78
C SER A 74 -7.20 -9.01 12.12
N LYS A 75 -6.01 -9.24 11.54
CA LYS A 75 -5.28 -8.24 10.76
C LYS A 75 -6.13 -7.81 9.55
N GLY A 76 -6.15 -6.50 9.29
CA GLY A 76 -6.69 -5.95 8.05
C GLY A 76 -5.88 -6.41 6.84
N LYS A 77 -6.54 -6.50 5.68
CA LYS A 77 -5.90 -6.95 4.44
C LYS A 77 -4.85 -5.93 3.97
N ASP A 78 -3.66 -6.41 3.63
CA ASP A 78 -2.61 -5.57 3.06
C ASP A 78 -2.97 -5.11 1.64
N CYS A 79 -2.43 -3.96 1.23
CA CYS A 79 -2.63 -3.38 -0.09
C CYS A 79 -1.29 -3.29 -0.83
N GLU A 80 -1.19 -3.99 -1.96
CA GLU A 80 0.00 -3.98 -2.80
C GLU A 80 -0.17 -3.02 -3.97
N ILE A 81 0.87 -2.22 -4.21
CA ILE A 81 0.96 -1.26 -5.30
C ILE A 81 2.01 -1.78 -6.28
N PRO A 82 1.60 -2.35 -7.42
CA PRO A 82 2.54 -2.83 -8.40
C PRO A 82 3.20 -1.65 -9.10
N VAL A 83 4.53 -1.59 -9.09
CA VAL A 83 5.31 -0.51 -9.72
C VAL A 83 6.35 -1.10 -10.66
N PRO A 84 6.73 -0.37 -11.73
CA PRO A 84 7.84 -0.80 -12.58
C PRO A 84 9.15 -0.92 -11.81
N VAL A 85 9.97 -1.89 -12.21
CA VAL A 85 11.33 -2.06 -11.70
C VAL A 85 12.21 -0.86 -12.05
N GLY A 86 13.18 -0.55 -11.18
CA GLY A 86 14.15 0.52 -11.40
C GLY A 86 13.64 1.93 -11.08
N ILE A 87 12.49 2.09 -10.43
CA ILE A 87 12.03 3.40 -9.95
C ILE A 87 12.49 3.69 -8.53
N SER A 88 12.54 4.97 -8.19
CA SER A 88 12.70 5.44 -6.82
C SER A 88 11.35 5.80 -6.22
N VAL A 89 11.16 5.47 -4.94
CA VAL A 89 9.98 5.84 -4.16
C VAL A 89 10.37 6.86 -3.13
N THR A 90 9.72 8.02 -3.18
CA THR A 90 9.96 9.13 -2.26
C THR A 90 8.65 9.55 -1.60
N ASP A 91 8.75 9.95 -0.35
CA ASP A 91 7.66 10.61 0.36
C ASP A 91 7.41 12.05 -0.18
N GLU A 92 6.31 12.67 0.24
CA GLU A 92 5.97 14.05 -0.13
C GLU A 92 7.00 15.08 0.32
N ASN A 93 7.75 14.78 1.39
CA ASN A 93 8.84 15.61 1.90
C ASN A 93 10.17 15.40 1.13
N GLY A 94 10.17 14.58 0.08
CA GLY A 94 11.38 14.26 -0.68
C GLY A 94 12.31 13.24 -0.01
N LYS A 95 11.91 12.68 1.15
CA LYS A 95 12.62 11.57 1.78
C LYS A 95 12.53 10.35 0.88
N ILE A 96 13.67 9.79 0.51
CA ILE A 96 13.74 8.54 -0.26
C ILE A 96 13.36 7.40 0.69
N ILE A 97 12.29 6.68 0.36
CA ILE A 97 11.89 5.44 1.04
C ILE A 97 12.72 4.29 0.46
N ASP A 98 12.84 4.26 -0.87
CA ASP A 98 13.72 3.36 -1.59
C ASP A 98 14.24 4.08 -2.83
N SER A 99 15.54 4.03 -3.05
CA SER A 99 16.19 4.63 -4.20
C SER A 99 16.06 3.76 -5.46
N GLN A 100 15.87 2.45 -5.31
CA GLN A 100 15.82 1.54 -6.45
C GLN A 100 15.00 0.28 -6.13
N MET A 101 13.78 0.25 -6.65
CA MET A 101 12.92 -0.92 -6.58
C MET A 101 13.44 -2.03 -7.51
N LEU A 102 13.95 -3.11 -6.92
CA LEU A 102 14.36 -4.32 -7.63
C LEU A 102 13.24 -5.37 -7.55
N GLU A 103 13.17 -6.28 -8.51
CA GLU A 103 12.27 -7.43 -8.38
C GLU A 103 12.65 -8.25 -7.16
N ASN A 104 11.62 -8.67 -6.40
CA ASN A 104 11.80 -9.67 -5.38
C ASN A 104 11.83 -11.05 -6.06
N PRO A 105 12.96 -11.78 -6.07
CA PRO A 105 13.05 -13.11 -6.69
C PRO A 105 12.24 -14.19 -5.96
N LEU A 106 11.63 -13.85 -4.81
CA LEU A 106 10.80 -14.74 -3.99
C LEU A 106 9.29 -14.60 -4.27
N CYS A 107 8.87 -13.73 -5.19
CA CYS A 107 7.48 -13.55 -5.62
C CYS A 107 7.19 -14.20 -6.97
#